data_AF-A0A3M1N1E2-F1
#
_entry.id   AF-A0A3M1N1E2-F1
#
_cell.length_a   1.000
_cell.length_b   1.000
_cell.length_c   1.000
_cell.angle_alpha   90.00
_cell.angle_beta   90.00
_cell.angle_gamma   90.00
#
_symmetry.space_group_name_H-M   'P 1'
#
loop_
_entity.id
_entity.type
_entity.pdbx_description
1 polymer ?
#
loop_
_entity_poly.entity_id
_entity_poly.type
_entity_poly.pdbx_seq_one_letter_code
_entity_poly.pdbx_strand_id
1 'polypeptide(L)'
;MAQEELSKLLSEARKAMASGNKPLARQLLEQALTLDDNNVPAWLLLARVVDTPRERRICYENVLDIDPNNVEARRALENLRPSPPSSASLSTPRTPAQQPVKAPTKPAGATTPGTAEAWRSQRQSRTLSPLAVVIIAISVVAILIGLALLSNPEVIVGIITPPPTEAAIAQTLTPTGTATLPMVIVTVVPNPFAIPPTWTPSITPTLPPTETPTPTLPPLSTYTLLYIREVDGLPALFISRGDGSAARRLTPAGEPFTFPAWSPDGTRIAFTRLVDGREQIFVANADGSDAQMALEMPNTRARAVAWSPDGKAIAFSSDDVQVDDIFIYRFGEPATERITDGRGIETDPAWSPDGTKIAYAADPSGRGGSLQIFVRDLTKQGRDATVQLTSSGQNFSPAWSPDGSHIAYVSSQGRGSRIFVMRADGSNKRQITFGDSGAENRDPSWSPDGRYIFFSSTRNGNVLNLFSMTPDGGNITQITNFPENTYAPKVKP
;
A
#
# COMPACT_ATOMS: atom_id res chain seq x y z
N MET A 1 37.12 -3.85 -20.51
CA MET A 1 36.07 -3.48 -21.47
C MET A 1 35.08 -2.48 -20.87
N ALA A 2 34.35 -2.80 -19.80
CA ALA A 2 33.37 -1.86 -19.19
C ALA A 2 33.98 -0.50 -18.79
N GLN A 3 35.17 -0.47 -18.19
CA GLN A 3 35.83 0.79 -17.79
C GLN A 3 36.26 1.67 -18.99
N GLU A 4 36.64 1.03 -20.09
CA GLU A 4 37.06 1.73 -21.31
C GLU A 4 35.84 2.33 -22.03
N GLU A 5 34.74 1.59 -22.08
CA GLU A 5 33.46 2.05 -22.61
C GLU A 5 32.88 3.21 -21.77
N LEU A 6 32.91 3.10 -20.44
CA LEU A 6 32.51 4.17 -19.53
C LEU A 6 33.34 5.45 -19.76
N SER A 7 34.67 5.30 -19.89
CA SER A 7 35.56 6.43 -20.15
C SER A 7 35.25 7.15 -21.48
N LYS A 8 34.89 6.36 -22.51
CA LYS A 8 34.48 6.87 -23.81
C LYS A 8 33.16 7.65 -23.74
N LEU A 9 32.15 7.10 -23.08
CA LEU A 9 30.85 7.76 -22.89
C LEU A 9 30.99 9.10 -22.15
N LEU A 10 31.78 9.14 -21.08
CA LEU A 10 32.04 10.38 -20.33
C LEU A 10 32.79 11.43 -21.16
N SER A 11 33.74 11.00 -22.01
CA SER A 11 34.47 11.89 -22.92
C SER A 11 33.54 12.48 -23.99
N GLU A 12 32.70 11.66 -24.61
CA GLU A 12 31.73 12.09 -25.62
C GLU A 12 30.65 12.99 -25.02
N ALA A 13 30.17 12.68 -23.82
CA ALA A 13 29.23 13.52 -23.09
C ALA A 13 29.78 14.94 -22.87
N ARG A 14 31.05 15.06 -22.42
CA ARG A 14 31.71 16.36 -22.25
C ARG A 14 31.84 17.13 -23.56
N LYS A 15 32.13 16.46 -24.68
CA LYS A 15 32.16 17.09 -26.01
C LYS A 15 30.77 17.60 -26.42
N ALA A 16 29.72 16.80 -26.19
CA ALA A 16 28.35 17.19 -26.46
C ALA A 16 27.91 18.39 -25.59
N MET A 17 28.30 18.42 -24.31
CA MET A 17 28.08 19.58 -23.44
C MET A 17 28.80 20.83 -23.96
N ALA A 18 30.07 20.69 -24.38
CA ALA A 18 30.86 21.80 -24.91
C ALA A 18 30.31 22.36 -26.23
N SER A 19 29.65 21.52 -27.05
CA SER A 19 28.98 21.96 -28.28
C SER A 19 27.54 22.42 -28.05
N GLY A 20 27.04 22.45 -26.81
CA GLY A 20 25.68 22.86 -26.46
C GLY A 20 24.60 21.82 -26.75
N ASN A 21 24.96 20.60 -27.18
CA ASN A 21 24.02 19.52 -27.45
C ASN A 21 23.62 18.79 -26.15
N LYS A 22 22.76 19.44 -25.35
CA LYS A 22 22.26 18.88 -24.09
C LYS A 22 21.54 17.53 -24.25
N PRO A 23 20.67 17.30 -25.25
CA PRO A 23 19.99 16.01 -25.40
C PRO A 23 20.96 14.84 -25.58
N LEU A 24 21.98 15.02 -26.44
CA LEU A 24 23.01 14.00 -26.64
C LEU A 24 23.86 13.79 -25.39
N ALA A 25 24.25 14.88 -24.71
CA ALA A 25 25.00 14.78 -23.46
C ALA A 25 24.23 14.00 -22.39
N ARG A 26 22.94 14.29 -22.22
CA ARG A 26 22.04 13.57 -21.30
C ARG A 26 22.00 12.08 -21.63
N GLN A 27 21.74 11.73 -22.89
CA GLN A 27 21.69 10.33 -23.34
C GLN A 27 23.00 9.57 -23.03
N LEU A 28 24.15 10.17 -23.33
CA LEU A 28 25.45 9.55 -23.08
C LEU A 28 25.75 9.38 -21.58
N LEU A 29 25.34 10.34 -20.75
CA LEU A 29 25.49 10.27 -19.30
C LEU A 29 24.55 9.24 -18.66
N GLU A 30 23.32 9.12 -19.14
CA GLU A 30 22.40 8.07 -18.74
C GLU A 30 22.95 6.69 -19.11
N GLN A 31 23.50 6.52 -20.32
CA GLN A 31 24.19 5.28 -20.71
C GLN A 31 25.40 4.98 -19.82
N ALA A 32 26.21 6.00 -19.48
CA ALA A 32 27.34 5.82 -18.56
C ALA A 32 26.86 5.30 -17.19
N LEU A 33 25.74 5.83 -16.68
CA LEU A 33 25.14 5.40 -15.42
C LEU A 33 24.46 4.03 -15.48
N THR A 34 24.09 3.54 -16.68
CA THR A 34 23.68 2.13 -16.83
C THR A 34 24.84 1.16 -16.71
N LEU A 35 26.06 1.58 -17.05
CA LEU A 35 27.27 0.76 -16.91
C LEU A 35 27.83 0.80 -15.49
N ASP A 36 27.83 1.98 -14.86
CA ASP A 36 28.30 2.22 -13.50
C ASP A 36 27.46 3.31 -12.83
N ASP A 37 26.46 2.89 -12.06
CA ASP A 37 25.56 3.80 -11.37
C ASP A 37 26.18 4.45 -10.11
N ASN A 38 27.37 3.99 -9.70
CA ASN A 38 28.17 4.59 -8.63
C ASN A 38 29.16 5.65 -9.13
N ASN A 39 29.06 6.04 -10.41
CA ASN A 39 29.98 7.00 -10.99
C ASN A 39 29.63 8.46 -10.61
N VAL A 40 30.27 8.97 -9.56
CA VAL A 40 30.08 10.37 -9.09
C VAL A 40 30.28 11.42 -10.21
N PRO A 41 31.33 11.35 -11.06
CA PRO A 41 31.48 12.30 -12.17
C PRO A 41 30.32 12.29 -13.16
N ALA A 42 29.76 11.12 -13.48
CA ALA A 42 28.62 11.01 -14.39
C ALA A 42 27.39 11.73 -13.81
N TRP A 43 27.09 11.52 -12.52
CA TRP A 43 25.99 12.19 -11.84
C TRP A 43 26.15 13.71 -11.77
N LEU A 44 27.35 14.21 -11.45
CA LEU A 44 27.64 15.65 -11.42
C LEU A 44 27.52 16.30 -12.80
N LEU A 45 27.92 15.60 -13.86
CA LEU A 45 27.73 16.07 -15.24
C LEU A 45 26.25 16.04 -15.64
N LEU A 46 25.52 15.00 -15.26
CA LEU A 46 24.09 14.86 -15.55
C LEU A 46 23.30 16.00 -14.91
N ALA A 47 23.63 16.37 -13.66
CA ALA A 47 23.05 17.51 -12.95
C ALA A 47 23.17 18.85 -13.69
N ARG A 48 24.09 18.98 -14.66
CA ARG A 48 24.31 20.22 -15.42
C ARG A 48 23.49 20.27 -16.72
N VAL A 49 22.99 19.12 -17.19
CA VAL A 49 22.30 19.01 -18.48
C VAL A 49 20.80 18.72 -18.36
N VAL A 50 20.35 18.20 -17.22
CA VAL A 50 18.92 17.97 -16.95
C VAL A 50 18.14 19.28 -16.82
N ASP A 51 16.85 19.22 -17.14
CA ASP A 51 16.04 20.42 -17.41
C ASP A 51 15.32 20.92 -16.16
N THR A 52 14.98 20.03 -15.23
CA THR A 52 14.18 20.37 -14.06
C THR A 52 15.01 20.51 -12.78
N PRO A 53 14.62 21.38 -11.83
CA PRO A 53 15.22 21.41 -10.49
C PRO A 53 15.13 20.06 -9.76
N ARG A 54 14.07 19.27 -10.02
CA ARG A 54 13.88 17.92 -9.46
C ARG A 54 14.94 16.94 -9.98
N GLU A 55 15.14 16.86 -11.29
CA GLU A 55 16.19 16.00 -11.86
C GLU A 55 17.59 16.40 -11.38
N ARG A 56 17.85 17.71 -11.23
CA ARG A 56 19.12 18.18 -10.65
C ARG A 56 19.29 17.73 -9.22
N ARG A 57 18.24 17.86 -8.40
CA ARG A 57 18.22 17.34 -7.03
C ARG A 57 18.57 15.85 -7.05
N ILE A 58 17.83 15.03 -7.80
CA ILE A 58 18.06 13.59 -7.95
C ILE A 58 19.54 13.27 -8.22
N CYS A 59 20.18 13.99 -9.14
CA CYS A 59 21.59 13.78 -9.46
C CYS A 59 22.50 14.04 -8.24
N TYR A 60 22.33 15.17 -7.56
CA TYR A 60 23.14 15.50 -6.38
C TYR A 60 22.89 14.58 -5.20
N GLU A 61 21.66 14.10 -5.04
CA GLU A 61 21.37 13.15 -3.97
C GLU A 61 22.01 11.78 -4.26
N ASN A 62 22.02 11.29 -5.52
CA ASN A 62 22.77 10.08 -5.88
C ASN A 62 24.26 10.24 -5.56
N VAL A 63 24.84 11.42 -5.83
CA VAL A 63 26.23 11.71 -5.43
C VAL A 63 26.44 11.55 -3.93
N LEU A 64 25.49 11.99 -3.10
CA LEU A 64 25.60 11.87 -1.64
C LEU A 64 25.35 10.45 -1.12
N ASP A 65 24.59 9.63 -1.83
CA ASP A 65 24.45 8.22 -1.48
C ASP A 65 25.78 7.47 -1.69
N ILE A 66 26.53 7.85 -2.72
CA ILE A 66 27.83 7.24 -3.08
C ILE A 66 28.99 7.85 -2.25
N ASP A 67 29.03 9.18 -2.18
CA ASP A 67 30.01 9.97 -1.44
C ASP A 67 29.28 10.95 -0.51
N PRO A 68 28.94 10.52 0.72
CA PRO A 68 28.21 11.35 1.67
C PRO A 68 28.89 12.68 1.98
N ASN A 69 30.21 12.78 1.82
CA ASN A 69 31.01 13.97 2.14
C ASN A 69 31.18 14.93 0.96
N ASN A 70 30.52 14.69 -0.18
CA ASN A 70 30.63 15.52 -1.35
C ASN A 70 30.09 16.94 -1.13
N VAL A 71 30.99 17.91 -0.99
CA VAL A 71 30.64 19.31 -0.68
C VAL A 71 29.89 20.00 -1.83
N GLU A 72 30.22 19.68 -3.08
CA GLU A 72 29.54 20.24 -4.27
C GLU A 72 28.06 19.85 -4.26
N ALA A 73 27.76 18.57 -4.09
CA ALA A 73 26.40 18.07 -4.04
C ALA A 73 25.60 18.61 -2.85
N ARG A 74 26.19 18.66 -1.64
CA ARG A 74 25.52 19.26 -0.46
C ARG A 74 25.16 20.72 -0.68
N ARG A 75 26.10 21.53 -1.18
CA ARG A 75 25.86 22.96 -1.44
C ARG A 75 24.81 23.16 -2.54
N ALA A 76 24.86 22.36 -3.60
CA ALA A 76 23.90 22.46 -4.69
C ALA A 76 22.48 22.12 -4.22
N LEU A 77 22.31 21.14 -3.34
CA LEU A 77 21.02 20.79 -2.75
C LEU A 77 20.44 21.89 -1.85
N GLU A 78 21.28 22.60 -1.10
CA GLU A 78 20.83 23.74 -0.29
C GLU A 78 20.25 24.85 -1.18
N ASN A 79 20.90 25.13 -2.31
CA ASN A 79 20.45 26.12 -3.28
C ASN A 79 19.18 25.71 -4.05
N LEU A 80 18.81 24.43 -4.03
CA LEU A 80 17.60 23.89 -4.67
C LEU A 80 16.39 23.84 -3.71
N ARG A 81 16.54 24.27 -2.46
CA ARG A 81 15.42 24.41 -1.52
C ARG A 81 14.57 25.62 -1.94
N PRO A 82 13.24 25.50 -2.01
CA PRO A 82 12.39 26.68 -2.17
C PRO A 82 12.62 27.62 -0.99
N SER A 83 12.80 28.90 -1.25
CA SER A 83 12.80 29.91 -0.19
C SER A 83 11.46 29.86 0.53
N PRO A 84 11.41 29.95 1.88
CA PRO A 84 10.15 30.10 2.57
C PRO A 84 9.42 31.34 2.03
N PRO A 85 8.08 31.33 1.93
CA PRO A 85 7.35 32.50 1.49
C PRO A 85 7.71 33.67 2.40
N SER A 86 8.26 34.73 1.79
CA SER A 86 8.48 36.00 2.46
C SER A 86 7.19 36.43 3.13
N SER A 87 7.25 36.74 4.43
CA SER A 87 6.18 37.38 5.18
C SER A 87 5.96 38.81 4.68
N ALA A 88 5.42 38.94 3.48
CA ALA A 88 4.96 40.20 2.93
C ALA A 88 3.60 40.53 3.56
N SER A 89 3.58 41.69 4.21
CA SER A 89 2.48 42.25 4.99
C SER A 89 1.20 42.35 4.16
N LEU A 90 0.08 41.89 4.73
CA LEU A 90 -1.27 42.08 4.22
C LEU A 90 -1.53 43.58 3.98
N SER A 91 -1.53 43.99 2.71
CA SER A 91 -2.22 45.19 2.26
C SER A 91 -3.46 44.76 1.48
N THR A 92 -4.61 45.14 2.02
CA THR A 92 -5.95 44.85 1.50
C THR A 92 -6.15 45.34 0.06
N PRO A 93 -6.69 44.54 -0.87
CA PRO A 93 -7.12 45.07 -2.16
C PRO A 93 -8.51 45.71 -2.06
N ARG A 94 -8.61 46.93 -2.59
CA ARG A 94 -9.86 47.64 -2.87
C ARG A 94 -10.66 46.92 -3.95
N THR A 95 -11.98 46.88 -3.76
CA THR A 95 -13.01 46.42 -4.70
C THR A 95 -13.01 47.22 -6.02
N PRO A 96 -13.12 46.57 -7.19
CA PRO A 96 -13.63 47.22 -8.40
C PRO A 96 -15.08 46.78 -8.70
N ALA A 97 -15.84 47.75 -9.22
CA ALA A 97 -17.26 47.73 -9.47
C ALA A 97 -17.72 46.77 -10.58
N GLN A 98 -18.99 46.37 -10.45
CA GLN A 98 -19.76 45.53 -11.38
C GLN A 98 -19.95 46.19 -12.76
N GLN A 99 -19.84 45.37 -13.82
CA GLN A 99 -20.46 45.62 -15.13
C GLN A 99 -21.33 44.41 -15.54
N PRO A 100 -22.41 44.63 -16.31
CA PRO A 100 -23.55 43.71 -16.35
C PRO A 100 -23.41 42.56 -17.35
N VAL A 101 -24.03 41.44 -16.97
CA VAL A 101 -24.11 40.16 -17.67
C VAL A 101 -24.95 40.25 -18.95
N LYS A 102 -24.45 39.71 -20.07
CA LYS A 102 -25.26 39.32 -21.25
C LYS A 102 -25.55 37.83 -21.20
N ALA A 103 -26.81 37.48 -21.48
CA ALA A 103 -27.38 36.13 -21.43
C ALA A 103 -26.74 35.14 -22.43
N PRO A 104 -26.68 33.83 -22.10
CA PRO A 104 -26.25 32.81 -23.06
C PRO A 104 -27.43 32.28 -23.88
N THR A 105 -27.24 32.23 -25.19
CA THR A 105 -28.03 31.49 -26.17
C THR A 105 -27.67 30.00 -26.16
N LYS A 106 -28.69 29.15 -26.21
CA LYS A 106 -28.65 27.68 -26.36
C LYS A 106 -27.98 27.25 -27.68
N PRO A 107 -27.30 26.09 -27.72
CA PRO A 107 -27.78 25.00 -28.60
C PRO A 107 -27.79 23.66 -27.84
N ALA A 108 -28.89 22.90 -27.87
CA ALA A 108 -29.27 21.91 -28.90
C ALA A 108 -28.50 20.60 -28.71
N GLY A 109 -29.25 19.53 -28.49
CA GLY A 109 -28.72 18.26 -28.01
C GLY A 109 -27.91 17.52 -29.08
N ALA A 110 -26.88 16.83 -28.59
CA ALA A 110 -26.31 15.65 -29.24
C ALA A 110 -25.93 14.69 -28.11
N THR A 111 -26.71 13.62 -27.97
CA THR A 111 -26.34 12.45 -27.16
C THR A 111 -25.28 11.66 -27.92
N THR A 112 -24.08 11.56 -27.37
CA THR A 112 -23.04 10.66 -27.89
C THR A 112 -22.98 9.43 -26.99
N PRO A 113 -23.30 8.21 -27.49
CA PRO A 113 -22.96 6.98 -26.78
C PRO A 113 -21.52 6.61 -27.12
N GLY A 114 -20.66 6.39 -26.11
CA GLY A 114 -19.29 5.93 -26.39
C GLY A 114 -18.27 6.17 -25.29
N THR A 115 -18.43 5.52 -24.14
CA THR A 115 -17.36 5.43 -23.13
C THR A 115 -16.97 3.97 -22.84
N ALA A 116 -17.91 3.03 -22.93
CA ALA A 116 -17.65 1.61 -22.69
C ALA A 116 -16.86 0.90 -23.82
N GLU A 117 -17.07 1.28 -25.09
CA GLU A 117 -16.40 0.64 -26.23
C GLU A 117 -14.97 1.15 -26.46
N ALA A 118 -14.71 2.44 -26.20
CA ALA A 118 -13.38 3.05 -26.31
C ALA A 118 -12.35 2.39 -25.37
N TRP A 119 -12.81 1.89 -24.22
CA TRP A 119 -11.97 1.16 -23.27
C TRP A 119 -11.69 -0.28 -23.74
N ARG A 120 -12.66 -0.97 -24.37
CA ARG A 120 -12.47 -2.33 -24.92
C ARG A 120 -11.49 -2.35 -26.11
N SER A 121 -11.44 -1.26 -26.89
CA SER A 121 -10.57 -1.16 -28.07
C SER A 121 -9.10 -0.85 -27.78
N GLN A 122 -8.73 -0.44 -26.56
CA GLN A 122 -7.37 0.01 -26.25
C GLN A 122 -6.37 -1.14 -25.98
N ARG A 123 -6.76 -2.40 -26.23
CA ARG A 123 -5.96 -3.62 -25.99
C ARG A 123 -5.48 -4.37 -27.25
N GLN A 124 -5.37 -3.73 -28.42
CA GLN A 124 -4.75 -4.38 -29.59
C GLN A 124 -3.66 -3.55 -30.30
N SER A 125 -2.61 -4.30 -30.68
CA SER A 125 -1.39 -4.02 -31.45
C SER A 125 -0.35 -3.04 -30.88
N ARG A 126 0.59 -3.58 -30.10
CA ARG A 126 2.02 -3.25 -30.28
C ARG A 126 2.72 -4.52 -30.77
N THR A 127 3.21 -4.50 -32.00
CA THR A 127 4.04 -5.58 -32.53
C THR A 127 5.33 -5.68 -31.71
N LEU A 128 5.65 -6.88 -31.24
CA LEU A 128 6.86 -7.16 -30.47
C LEU A 128 8.08 -7.10 -31.40
N SER A 129 9.20 -6.57 -30.90
CA SER A 129 10.45 -6.53 -31.65
C SER A 129 10.96 -7.96 -31.93
N PRO A 130 11.76 -8.17 -33.00
CA PRO A 130 12.30 -9.51 -33.34
C PRO A 130 13.07 -10.16 -32.20
N LEU A 131 13.71 -9.35 -31.33
CA LEU A 131 14.44 -9.81 -30.14
C LEU A 131 13.49 -10.38 -29.07
N ALA A 132 12.32 -9.77 -28.89
CA ALA A 132 11.29 -10.27 -27.96
C ALA A 132 10.68 -11.58 -28.45
N VAL A 133 10.57 -11.79 -29.77
CA VAL A 133 10.11 -13.06 -30.36
C VAL A 133 11.11 -14.20 -30.08
N VAL A 134 12.42 -13.92 -30.16
CA VAL A 134 13.47 -14.91 -29.85
C VAL A 134 13.49 -15.28 -28.36
N ILE A 135 13.33 -14.30 -27.46
CA ILE A 135 13.27 -14.54 -26.01
C ILE A 135 12.04 -15.37 -25.62
N ILE A 136 10.89 -15.10 -26.26
CA ILE A 136 9.66 -15.88 -26.07
C ILE A 136 9.83 -17.30 -26.61
N ALA A 137 10.46 -17.47 -27.78
CA ALA A 137 10.71 -18.80 -28.35
C ALA A 137 11.62 -19.67 -27.47
N ILE A 138 12.69 -19.10 -26.89
CA ILE A 138 13.60 -19.80 -25.98
C ILE A 138 12.88 -20.19 -24.68
N SER A 139 12.02 -19.31 -24.17
CA SER A 139 11.23 -19.57 -22.96
C SER A 139 10.21 -20.70 -23.16
N VAL A 140 9.59 -20.78 -24.33
CA VAL A 140 8.62 -21.85 -24.67
C VAL A 140 9.32 -23.21 -24.84
N VAL A 141 10.51 -23.25 -25.44
CA VAL A 141 11.30 -24.50 -25.56
C VAL A 141 11.76 -25.00 -24.20
N ALA A 142 12.18 -24.10 -23.28
CA ALA A 142 12.54 -24.48 -21.92
C ALA A 142 11.34 -25.02 -21.10
N ILE A 143 10.14 -24.46 -21.31
CA ILE A 143 8.89 -24.95 -20.71
C ILE A 143 8.51 -26.34 -21.25
N LEU A 144 8.67 -26.58 -22.55
CA LEU A 144 8.37 -27.88 -23.16
C LEU A 144 9.35 -28.98 -22.74
N ILE A 145 10.63 -28.66 -22.56
CA ILE A 145 11.63 -29.61 -22.02
C ILE A 145 11.36 -29.91 -20.54
N GLY A 146 10.90 -28.92 -19.76
CA GLY A 146 10.47 -29.13 -18.37
C GLY A 146 9.21 -30.00 -18.24
N LEU A 147 8.25 -29.86 -19.16
CA LEU A 147 7.04 -30.69 -19.22
C LEU A 147 7.33 -32.14 -19.62
N ALA A 148 8.32 -32.39 -20.48
CA ALA A 148 8.72 -33.75 -20.88
C ALA A 148 9.46 -34.53 -19.77
N LEU A 149 10.04 -33.83 -18.79
CA LEU A 149 10.69 -34.44 -17.63
C LEU A 149 9.72 -34.76 -16.48
N LEU A 150 8.50 -34.21 -16.51
CA LEU A 150 7.46 -34.42 -15.49
C LEU A 150 6.49 -35.57 -15.83
N SER A 151 6.65 -36.23 -16.99
CA SER A 151 5.72 -37.25 -17.50
C SER A 151 6.16 -38.71 -17.31
N ASN A 152 7.16 -39.01 -16.46
CA ASN A 152 7.52 -40.39 -16.10
C ASN A 152 6.95 -40.76 -14.71
N PRO A 153 5.98 -41.70 -14.60
CA PRO A 153 5.42 -42.11 -13.31
C PRO A 153 5.94 -43.50 -12.90
N GLU A 154 6.64 -43.60 -11.76
CA GLU A 154 6.66 -44.83 -10.97
C GLU A 154 6.67 -44.56 -9.45
N VAL A 155 5.57 -44.98 -8.79
CA VAL A 155 5.48 -45.80 -7.53
C VAL A 155 6.03 -45.14 -6.23
N ILE A 156 5.31 -44.96 -5.11
CA ILE A 156 4.76 -45.96 -4.15
C ILE A 156 3.59 -45.39 -3.30
N VAL A 157 2.58 -46.24 -3.09
CA VAL A 157 1.44 -46.13 -2.18
C VAL A 157 1.81 -46.56 -0.74
N GLY A 158 1.36 -45.81 0.27
CA GLY A 158 1.41 -46.22 1.68
C GLY A 158 0.20 -45.69 2.44
N ILE A 159 -0.73 -46.60 2.75
CA ILE A 159 -1.98 -46.35 3.48
C ILE A 159 -1.67 -46.26 4.98
N ILE A 160 -2.12 -45.21 5.66
CA ILE A 160 -2.22 -45.17 7.13
C ILE A 160 -3.63 -44.70 7.50
N THR A 161 -4.36 -45.59 8.18
CA THR A 161 -5.69 -45.37 8.77
C THR A 161 -5.62 -44.49 10.03
N PRO A 162 -6.60 -43.59 10.29
CA PRO A 162 -6.65 -42.81 11.53
C PRO A 162 -7.34 -43.58 12.68
N PRO A 163 -7.00 -43.31 13.96
CA PRO A 163 -7.76 -43.83 15.10
C PRO A 163 -9.01 -42.96 15.40
N PRO A 164 -9.98 -43.49 16.17
CA PRO A 164 -11.32 -42.92 16.24
C PRO A 164 -11.47 -41.77 17.25
N THR A 165 -12.46 -40.95 16.93
CA THR A 165 -13.03 -39.81 17.65
C THR A 165 -13.44 -40.13 19.09
N GLU A 166 -12.99 -39.32 20.06
CA GLU A 166 -13.61 -39.25 21.39
C GLU A 166 -14.66 -38.12 21.43
N ALA A 167 -15.85 -38.49 21.88
CA ALA A 167 -17.01 -37.63 22.04
C ALA A 167 -16.86 -36.76 23.29
N ALA A 168 -16.98 -35.43 23.13
CA ALA A 168 -17.06 -34.50 24.24
C ALA A 168 -18.45 -34.55 24.90
N ILE A 169 -18.51 -34.90 26.18
CA ILE A 169 -19.69 -34.77 27.03
C ILE A 169 -19.73 -33.32 27.54
N ALA A 170 -20.77 -32.57 27.17
CA ALA A 170 -21.04 -31.26 27.72
C ALA A 170 -21.48 -31.38 29.20
N GLN A 171 -20.77 -30.72 30.11
CA GLN A 171 -21.27 -30.46 31.47
C GLN A 171 -21.48 -28.96 31.64
N THR A 172 -22.72 -28.61 31.97
CA THR A 172 -23.18 -27.27 32.32
C THR A 172 -22.76 -26.99 33.76
N LEU A 173 -21.95 -25.96 33.99
CA LEU A 173 -21.69 -25.44 35.34
C LEU A 173 -21.85 -23.92 35.38
N THR A 174 -22.77 -23.49 36.23
CA THR A 174 -23.06 -22.09 36.58
C THR A 174 -21.95 -21.48 37.44
N PRO A 175 -21.65 -20.17 37.32
CA PRO A 175 -20.56 -19.55 38.06
C PRO A 175 -20.99 -19.13 39.47
N THR A 176 -20.12 -19.32 40.47
CA THR A 176 -20.23 -18.63 41.77
C THR A 176 -18.84 -18.40 42.36
N GLY A 177 -18.58 -17.14 42.77
CA GLY A 177 -17.82 -16.85 43.99
C GLY A 177 -16.33 -16.57 43.87
N THR A 178 -16.00 -15.28 43.87
CA THR A 178 -14.78 -14.59 44.32
C THR A 178 -13.77 -15.41 45.14
N ALA A 179 -12.53 -15.53 44.67
CA ALA A 179 -11.43 -16.17 45.41
C ALA A 179 -10.78 -15.22 46.43
N THR A 180 -10.89 -15.57 47.72
CA THR A 180 -10.04 -15.09 48.81
C THR A 180 -8.76 -15.93 48.91
N LEU A 181 -7.62 -15.28 49.23
CA LEU A 181 -6.31 -15.92 49.43
C LEU A 181 -6.34 -16.93 50.60
N PRO A 182 -5.63 -18.07 50.54
CA PRO A 182 -5.72 -19.09 51.58
C PRO A 182 -5.02 -18.66 52.87
N MET A 183 -5.72 -18.79 53.99
CA MET A 183 -5.19 -18.66 55.34
C MET A 183 -4.61 -20.01 55.78
N VAL A 184 -3.39 -20.04 56.31
CA VAL A 184 -2.78 -21.25 56.87
C VAL A 184 -3.29 -21.42 58.30
N ILE A 185 -4.06 -22.49 58.56
CA ILE A 185 -4.46 -22.87 59.93
C ILE A 185 -3.49 -23.96 60.42
N VAL A 186 -2.83 -23.73 61.54
CA VAL A 186 -1.95 -24.69 62.20
C VAL A 186 -2.66 -25.26 63.43
N THR A 187 -2.97 -26.55 63.41
CA THR A 187 -3.53 -27.25 64.58
C THR A 187 -2.42 -28.06 65.26
N VAL A 188 -2.09 -27.72 66.51
CA VAL A 188 -1.10 -28.46 67.31
C VAL A 188 -1.82 -29.49 68.18
N VAL A 189 -1.52 -30.78 67.97
CA VAL A 189 -1.97 -31.86 68.85
C VAL A 189 -0.75 -32.38 69.63
N PRO A 190 -0.67 -32.21 70.97
CA PRO A 190 0.42 -32.78 71.73
C PRO A 190 0.22 -34.29 71.92
N ASN A 191 1.14 -35.10 71.36
CA ASN A 191 1.21 -36.54 71.61
C ASN A 191 2.31 -36.81 72.66
N PRO A 192 2.03 -37.46 73.82
CA PRO A 192 3.02 -37.64 74.87
C PRO A 192 3.88 -38.91 74.74
N PHE A 193 3.91 -39.59 73.58
CA PHE A 193 4.76 -40.77 73.38
C PHE A 193 5.62 -40.67 72.11
N ALA A 194 6.89 -41.02 72.30
CA ALA A 194 8.02 -40.72 71.45
C ALA A 194 8.01 -41.41 70.07
N ILE A 195 7.94 -40.60 69.01
CA ILE A 195 8.60 -40.79 67.71
C ILE A 195 8.84 -39.36 67.17
N PRO A 196 10.04 -38.98 66.67
CA PRO A 196 10.19 -37.69 66.01
C PRO A 196 9.26 -37.64 64.79
N PRO A 197 8.50 -36.54 64.58
CA PRO A 197 7.58 -36.45 63.45
C PRO A 197 8.37 -36.54 62.14
N THR A 198 8.07 -37.56 61.34
CA THR A 198 8.61 -37.69 59.99
C THR A 198 7.84 -36.73 59.10
N TRP A 199 8.46 -35.61 58.74
CA TRP A 199 7.88 -34.63 57.83
C TRP A 199 7.79 -35.23 56.42
N THR A 200 6.60 -35.66 56.02
CA THR A 200 6.30 -35.93 54.61
C THR A 200 5.65 -34.68 54.05
N PRO A 201 6.30 -33.91 53.16
CA PRO A 201 5.61 -32.82 52.48
C PRO A 201 4.46 -33.41 51.65
N SER A 202 3.22 -33.06 51.99
CA SER A 202 2.09 -33.30 51.09
C SER A 202 2.29 -32.39 49.89
N ILE A 203 2.58 -32.99 48.73
CA ILE A 203 2.53 -32.30 47.44
C ILE A 203 1.05 -32.00 47.22
N THR A 204 0.65 -30.75 47.49
CA THR A 204 -0.68 -30.30 47.05
C THR A 204 -0.64 -30.31 45.53
N PRO A 205 -1.53 -31.04 44.83
CA PRO A 205 -1.56 -30.99 43.38
C PRO A 205 -1.82 -29.54 42.97
N THR A 206 -0.85 -28.91 42.30
CA THR A 206 -1.06 -27.62 41.67
C THR A 206 -2.17 -27.83 40.66
N LEU A 207 -3.33 -27.19 40.87
CA LEU A 207 -4.39 -27.18 39.87
C LEU A 207 -3.78 -26.72 38.55
N PRO A 208 -4.05 -27.41 37.43
CA PRO A 208 -3.59 -26.92 36.13
C PRO A 208 -4.04 -25.46 35.98
N PRO A 209 -3.21 -24.58 35.39
CA PRO A 209 -3.59 -23.19 35.21
C PRO A 209 -4.96 -23.15 34.55
N THR A 210 -5.90 -22.43 35.16
CA THR A 210 -7.23 -22.21 34.56
C THR A 210 -6.99 -21.66 33.16
N GLU A 211 -7.42 -22.40 32.14
CA GLU A 211 -7.34 -21.92 30.76
C GLU A 211 -8.13 -20.62 30.70
N THR A 212 -7.41 -19.50 30.55
CA THR A 212 -8.04 -18.22 30.24
C THR A 212 -8.83 -18.44 28.94
N PRO A 213 -10.16 -18.24 28.92
CA PRO A 213 -10.93 -18.46 27.71
C PRO A 213 -10.33 -17.60 26.59
N THR A 214 -9.91 -18.24 25.50
CA THR A 214 -9.43 -17.54 24.32
C THR A 214 -10.53 -16.56 23.89
N PRO A 215 -10.24 -15.25 23.79
CA PRO A 215 -11.25 -14.28 23.42
C PRO A 215 -11.88 -14.67 22.09
N THR A 216 -13.19 -14.89 22.08
CA THR A 216 -13.95 -15.23 20.87
C THR A 216 -13.85 -14.07 19.90
N LEU A 217 -13.43 -14.34 18.66
CA LEU A 217 -13.37 -13.30 17.63
C LEU A 217 -14.78 -12.76 17.32
N PRO A 218 -14.94 -11.45 17.09
CA PRO A 218 -16.21 -10.88 16.67
C PRO A 218 -16.69 -11.52 15.35
N PRO A 219 -18.00 -11.78 15.18
CA PRO A 219 -18.51 -12.31 13.92
C PRO A 219 -18.18 -11.37 12.76
N LEU A 220 -17.72 -11.92 11.63
CA LEU A 220 -17.38 -11.10 10.45
C LEU A 220 -18.54 -10.23 9.95
N SER A 221 -19.78 -10.64 10.20
CA SER A 221 -20.99 -9.92 9.85
C SER A 221 -21.16 -8.56 10.57
N THR A 222 -20.39 -8.30 11.63
CA THR A 222 -20.42 -7.01 12.34
C THR A 222 -19.65 -5.91 11.61
N TYR A 223 -18.71 -6.27 10.74
CA TYR A 223 -17.94 -5.32 9.94
C TYR A 223 -18.69 -4.95 8.66
N THR A 224 -18.36 -3.80 8.09
CA THR A 224 -18.83 -3.36 6.78
C THR A 224 -17.63 -3.13 5.87
N LEU A 225 -17.68 -3.68 4.65
CA LEU A 225 -16.62 -3.56 3.65
C LEU A 225 -17.06 -2.67 2.51
N LEU A 226 -16.16 -1.80 2.06
CA LEU A 226 -16.19 -1.10 0.78
C LEU A 226 -15.09 -1.69 -0.09
N TYR A 227 -15.39 -2.05 -1.32
CA TYR A 227 -14.43 -2.72 -2.20
C TYR A 227 -14.74 -2.47 -3.67
N ILE A 228 -13.81 -2.85 -4.54
CA ILE A 228 -13.97 -2.79 -5.98
C ILE A 228 -14.34 -4.18 -6.50
N ARG A 229 -15.33 -4.26 -7.39
CA ARG A 229 -15.60 -5.45 -8.21
C ARG A 229 -15.63 -5.06 -9.67
N GLU A 230 -15.02 -5.87 -10.52
CA GLU A 230 -15.14 -5.72 -11.97
C GLU A 230 -16.52 -6.19 -12.45
N VAL A 231 -17.23 -5.32 -13.16
CA VAL A 231 -18.53 -5.59 -13.79
C VAL A 231 -18.47 -5.10 -15.22
N ASP A 232 -18.75 -5.98 -16.18
CA ASP A 232 -18.67 -5.70 -17.63
C ASP A 232 -17.30 -5.19 -18.11
N GLY A 233 -16.23 -5.52 -17.38
CA GLY A 233 -14.85 -5.09 -17.63
C GLY A 233 -14.50 -3.73 -17.03
N LEU A 234 -15.38 -3.13 -16.22
CA LEU A 234 -15.14 -1.85 -15.56
C LEU A 234 -15.16 -2.00 -14.03
N PRO A 235 -14.27 -1.30 -13.30
CA PRO A 235 -14.28 -1.30 -11.84
C PRO A 235 -15.51 -0.54 -11.32
N ALA A 236 -16.23 -1.14 -10.38
CA ALA A 236 -17.36 -0.53 -9.70
C ALA A 236 -17.22 -0.69 -8.18
N LEU A 237 -17.72 0.30 -7.43
CA LEU A 237 -17.72 0.24 -5.97
C LEU A 237 -18.90 -0.57 -5.45
N PHE A 238 -18.61 -1.43 -4.49
CA PHE A 238 -19.59 -2.26 -3.79
C PHE A 238 -19.43 -2.11 -2.28
N ILE A 239 -20.53 -2.34 -1.57
CA ILE A 239 -20.55 -2.46 -0.11
C ILE A 239 -21.15 -3.80 0.29
N SER A 240 -20.63 -4.42 1.34
CA SER A 240 -21.19 -5.64 1.95
C SER A 240 -20.94 -5.65 3.46
N ARG A 241 -21.52 -6.62 4.16
CA ARG A 241 -21.01 -7.01 5.49
C ARG A 241 -19.64 -7.70 5.36
N GLY A 242 -18.92 -7.81 6.46
CA GLY A 242 -17.58 -8.42 6.51
C GLY A 242 -17.57 -9.93 6.26
N ASP A 243 -18.73 -10.59 6.32
CA ASP A 243 -18.93 -11.98 5.90
C ASP A 243 -19.33 -12.12 4.42
N GLY A 244 -19.36 -11.01 3.66
CA GLY A 244 -19.73 -10.96 2.24
C GLY A 244 -21.24 -10.90 1.99
N SER A 245 -22.07 -11.03 3.03
CA SER A 245 -23.52 -10.94 2.90
C SER A 245 -23.98 -9.50 2.63
N ALA A 246 -25.20 -9.35 2.12
CA ALA A 246 -25.80 -8.06 1.78
C ALA A 246 -24.96 -7.20 0.80
N ALA A 247 -24.18 -7.85 -0.07
CA ALA A 247 -23.41 -7.19 -1.11
C ALA A 247 -24.33 -6.42 -2.07
N ARG A 248 -24.05 -5.13 -2.29
CA ARG A 248 -24.75 -4.28 -3.26
C ARG A 248 -23.80 -3.30 -3.93
N ARG A 249 -24.10 -2.95 -5.19
CA ARG A 249 -23.37 -1.93 -5.95
C ARG A 249 -23.71 -0.53 -5.42
N LEU A 250 -22.72 0.33 -5.27
CA LEU A 250 -22.87 1.74 -4.86
C LEU A 250 -22.91 2.71 -6.04
N THR A 251 -22.35 2.30 -7.18
CA THR A 251 -22.06 3.19 -8.32
C THR A 251 -22.95 2.88 -9.52
N PRO A 252 -23.27 3.88 -10.38
CA PRO A 252 -23.98 3.63 -11.63
C PRO A 252 -23.24 2.67 -12.58
N ALA A 253 -23.97 2.13 -13.56
CA ALA A 253 -23.41 1.30 -14.64
C ALA A 253 -22.72 2.14 -15.73
N GLY A 254 -21.76 1.54 -16.44
CA GLY A 254 -21.13 2.12 -17.63
C GLY A 254 -19.94 3.05 -17.38
N GLU A 255 -19.50 3.23 -16.13
CA GLU A 255 -18.36 4.09 -15.78
C GLU A 255 -17.42 3.42 -14.77
N PRO A 256 -16.10 3.69 -14.83
CA PRO A 256 -15.12 3.18 -13.89
C PRO A 256 -15.05 4.02 -12.61
N PHE A 257 -15.05 3.35 -11.45
CA PHE A 257 -14.86 3.94 -10.13
C PHE A 257 -13.77 3.20 -9.38
N THR A 258 -12.76 3.92 -8.89
CA THR A 258 -11.53 3.33 -8.35
C THR A 258 -11.09 4.04 -7.06
N PHE A 259 -10.08 3.46 -6.40
CA PHE A 259 -9.43 4.00 -5.20
C PHE A 259 -10.41 4.48 -4.12
N PRO A 260 -11.29 3.61 -3.58
CA PRO A 260 -12.21 4.02 -2.53
C PRO A 260 -11.52 4.15 -1.17
N ALA A 261 -12.03 5.05 -0.33
CA ALA A 261 -11.67 5.19 1.08
C ALA A 261 -12.87 5.63 1.92
N TRP A 262 -12.96 5.16 3.17
CA TRP A 262 -13.95 5.62 4.14
C TRP A 262 -13.53 6.94 4.79
N SER A 263 -14.51 7.80 5.12
CA SER A 263 -14.29 8.85 6.11
C SER A 263 -14.10 8.22 7.49
N PRO A 264 -13.36 8.88 8.41
CA PRO A 264 -13.07 8.33 9.74
C PRO A 264 -14.30 8.16 10.62
N ASP A 265 -15.38 8.89 10.36
CA ASP A 265 -16.69 8.72 11.01
C ASP A 265 -17.58 7.68 10.29
N GLY A 266 -17.11 7.12 9.18
CA GLY A 266 -17.84 6.12 8.38
C GLY A 266 -19.13 6.64 7.72
N THR A 267 -19.37 7.95 7.70
CA THR A 267 -20.59 8.54 7.13
C THR A 267 -20.46 8.83 5.63
N ARG A 268 -19.24 8.90 5.11
CA ARG A 268 -18.92 9.25 3.72
C ARG A 268 -17.86 8.31 3.13
N ILE A 269 -17.76 8.35 1.81
CA ILE A 269 -16.71 7.68 1.04
C ILE A 269 -16.05 8.69 0.11
N ALA A 270 -14.73 8.59 -0.02
CA ALA A 270 -13.96 9.23 -1.08
C ALA A 270 -13.63 8.18 -2.13
N PHE A 271 -13.59 8.57 -3.40
CA PHE A 271 -13.21 7.69 -4.51
C PHE A 271 -12.77 8.53 -5.70
N THR A 272 -12.19 7.88 -6.69
CA THR A 272 -11.86 8.53 -7.96
C THR A 272 -12.78 8.09 -9.08
N ARG A 273 -13.14 9.05 -9.93
CA ARG A 273 -13.95 8.85 -11.14
C ARG A 273 -13.24 9.50 -12.31
N LEU A 274 -13.33 8.87 -13.49
CA LEU A 274 -12.79 9.42 -14.71
C LEU A 274 -13.70 10.54 -15.24
N VAL A 275 -13.17 11.75 -15.37
CA VAL A 275 -13.82 12.90 -16.02
C VAL A 275 -12.86 13.43 -17.07
N ASP A 276 -13.33 13.52 -18.33
CA ASP A 276 -12.52 13.96 -19.48
C ASP A 276 -11.16 13.25 -19.61
N GLY A 277 -11.14 11.95 -19.29
CA GLY A 277 -9.94 11.11 -19.38
C GLY A 277 -8.96 11.24 -18.21
N ARG A 278 -9.34 11.91 -17.12
CA ARG A 278 -8.51 12.10 -15.92
C ARG A 278 -9.25 11.69 -14.65
N GLU A 279 -8.57 10.99 -13.75
CA GLU A 279 -9.15 10.64 -12.45
C GLU A 279 -9.26 11.86 -11.54
N GLN A 280 -10.49 12.17 -11.14
CA GLN A 280 -10.85 13.27 -10.24
C GLN A 280 -11.29 12.71 -8.88
N ILE A 281 -11.16 13.48 -7.81
CA ILE A 281 -11.59 13.03 -6.46
C ILE A 281 -13.04 13.44 -6.24
N PHE A 282 -13.87 12.44 -5.92
CA PHE A 282 -15.26 12.61 -5.53
C PHE A 282 -15.46 12.19 -4.08
N VAL A 283 -16.44 12.80 -3.43
CA VAL A 283 -16.95 12.41 -2.11
C VAL A 283 -18.45 12.17 -2.21
N ALA A 284 -18.94 11.11 -1.58
CA ALA A 284 -20.35 10.76 -1.49
C ALA A 284 -20.71 10.33 -0.07
N ASN A 285 -22.01 10.24 0.23
CA ASN A 285 -22.50 9.56 1.42
C ASN A 285 -22.09 8.08 1.40
N ALA A 286 -22.00 7.46 2.58
CA ALA A 286 -21.66 6.05 2.78
C ALA A 286 -22.49 5.07 1.93
N ASP A 287 -23.71 5.46 1.57
CA ASP A 287 -24.62 4.66 0.76
C ASP A 287 -24.46 4.85 -0.76
N GLY A 288 -23.55 5.73 -1.18
CA GLY A 288 -23.26 6.12 -2.56
C GLY A 288 -24.05 7.33 -3.06
N SER A 289 -24.97 7.88 -2.27
CA SER A 289 -25.77 9.05 -2.64
C SER A 289 -24.98 10.36 -2.53
N ASP A 290 -25.49 11.42 -3.17
CA ASP A 290 -24.92 12.78 -3.14
C ASP A 290 -23.42 12.83 -3.50
N ALA A 291 -23.04 12.12 -4.56
CA ALA A 291 -21.68 12.15 -5.07
C ALA A 291 -21.36 13.51 -5.68
N GLN A 292 -20.38 14.21 -5.09
CA GLN A 292 -19.91 15.52 -5.53
C GLN A 292 -18.41 15.51 -5.78
N MET A 293 -17.97 16.29 -6.76
CA MET A 293 -16.55 16.47 -7.03
C MET A 293 -15.94 17.31 -5.89
N ALA A 294 -14.99 16.71 -5.17
CA ALA A 294 -14.34 17.36 -4.04
C ALA A 294 -13.07 18.10 -4.45
N LEU A 295 -12.36 17.60 -5.46
CA LEU A 295 -11.16 18.20 -6.02
C LEU A 295 -11.07 17.94 -7.52
N GLU A 296 -10.87 19.02 -8.29
CA GLU A 296 -10.58 18.98 -9.71
C GLU A 296 -9.07 19.01 -9.96
N MET A 297 -8.62 18.13 -10.86
CA MET A 297 -7.24 17.88 -11.27
C MET A 297 -7.13 18.22 -12.78
N PRO A 298 -7.01 19.51 -13.14
CA PRO A 298 -7.12 19.94 -14.54
C PRO A 298 -5.96 19.44 -15.43
N ASN A 299 -4.77 19.28 -14.85
CA ASN A 299 -3.55 18.96 -15.60
C ASN A 299 -2.94 17.60 -15.27
N THR A 300 -3.53 16.87 -14.31
CA THR A 300 -3.03 15.59 -13.80
C THR A 300 -4.22 14.68 -13.48
N ARG A 301 -4.04 13.74 -12.56
CA ARG A 301 -5.00 12.77 -12.05
C ARG A 301 -4.67 12.45 -10.60
N ALA A 302 -5.70 12.13 -9.83
CA ALA A 302 -5.56 11.65 -8.46
C ALA A 302 -5.70 10.12 -8.40
N ARG A 303 -4.86 9.48 -7.58
CA ARG A 303 -4.89 8.03 -7.33
C ARG A 303 -4.70 7.74 -5.84
N ALA A 304 -5.05 6.51 -5.43
CA ALA A 304 -4.82 5.98 -4.08
C ALA A 304 -5.22 6.93 -2.94
N VAL A 305 -6.48 7.40 -2.93
CA VAL A 305 -6.93 8.36 -1.92
C VAL A 305 -7.01 7.75 -0.51
N ALA A 306 -6.69 8.54 0.50
CA ALA A 306 -6.78 8.16 1.91
C ALA A 306 -7.25 9.35 2.76
N TRP A 307 -8.34 9.17 3.50
CA TRP A 307 -8.89 10.20 4.38
C TRP A 307 -7.99 10.38 5.62
N SER A 308 -7.77 11.62 6.04
CA SER A 308 -7.14 11.90 7.32
C SER A 308 -8.03 11.43 8.49
N PRO A 309 -7.45 10.98 9.62
CA PRO A 309 -8.23 10.48 10.76
C PRO A 309 -9.14 11.53 11.41
N ASP A 310 -8.82 12.81 11.25
CA ASP A 310 -9.64 13.93 11.73
C ASP A 310 -10.77 14.34 10.76
N GLY A 311 -10.82 13.72 9.57
CA GLY A 311 -11.85 13.94 8.57
C GLY A 311 -11.67 15.20 7.72
N LYS A 312 -10.59 15.97 7.92
CA LYS A 312 -10.40 17.31 7.33
C LYS A 312 -9.57 17.33 6.04
N ALA A 313 -8.94 16.22 5.68
CA ALA A 313 -8.08 16.15 4.52
C ALA A 313 -8.14 14.80 3.81
N ILE A 314 -7.68 14.78 2.56
CA ILE A 314 -7.46 13.58 1.76
C ILE A 314 -6.01 13.61 1.28
N ALA A 315 -5.25 12.56 1.59
CA ALA A 315 -3.97 12.29 0.94
C ALA A 315 -4.20 11.49 -0.34
N PHE A 316 -3.42 11.73 -1.38
CA PHE A 316 -3.53 11.05 -2.67
C PHE A 316 -2.20 11.09 -3.42
N SER A 317 -2.00 10.20 -4.40
CA SER A 317 -0.87 10.27 -5.32
C SER A 317 -1.27 10.95 -6.63
N SER A 318 -0.35 11.74 -7.20
CA SER A 318 -0.59 12.49 -8.44
C SER A 318 0.70 12.76 -9.20
N ASP A 319 0.62 12.70 -10.54
CA ASP A 319 1.73 12.95 -11.47
C ASP A 319 1.86 14.43 -11.90
N ASP A 320 1.27 15.35 -11.14
CA ASP A 320 1.24 16.81 -11.41
C ASP A 320 2.65 17.39 -11.68
N VAL A 321 3.66 16.76 -11.12
CA VAL A 321 5.07 17.15 -11.18
C VAL A 321 5.93 16.06 -11.86
N GLN A 322 5.38 15.43 -12.90
CA GLN A 322 5.96 14.44 -13.83
C GLN A 322 6.12 13.01 -13.32
N VAL A 323 6.29 12.82 -12.01
CA VAL A 323 6.32 11.52 -11.35
C VAL A 323 5.33 11.59 -10.19
N ASP A 324 4.67 10.47 -9.88
CA ASP A 324 3.71 10.41 -8.77
C ASP A 324 4.40 10.81 -7.47
N ASP A 325 3.88 11.85 -6.82
CA ASP A 325 4.21 12.21 -5.45
C ASP A 325 2.94 12.17 -4.59
N ILE A 326 3.11 12.22 -3.27
CA ILE A 326 1.98 12.32 -2.34
C ILE A 326 1.62 13.78 -2.11
N PHE A 327 0.34 14.06 -2.27
CA PHE A 327 -0.29 15.35 -2.02
C PHE A 327 -1.35 15.23 -0.93
N ILE A 328 -1.62 16.33 -0.24
CA ILE A 328 -2.72 16.50 0.69
C ILE A 328 -3.64 17.59 0.17
N TYR A 329 -4.91 17.27 0.05
CA TYR A 329 -5.99 18.24 -0.13
C TYR A 329 -6.71 18.46 1.21
N ARG A 330 -6.84 19.71 1.65
CA ARG A 330 -7.57 20.09 2.86
C ARG A 330 -8.91 20.68 2.47
N PHE A 331 -10.00 20.19 3.08
CA PHE A 331 -11.32 20.70 2.76
C PHE A 331 -11.44 22.18 3.10
N GLY A 332 -11.94 22.97 2.15
CA GLY A 332 -12.09 24.43 2.29
C GLY A 332 -10.85 25.24 1.88
N GLU A 333 -9.74 24.58 1.54
CA GLU A 333 -8.56 25.23 0.98
C GLU A 333 -8.47 24.98 -0.53
N PRO A 334 -8.20 25.99 -1.36
CA PRO A 334 -8.21 25.83 -2.82
C PRO A 334 -6.95 25.14 -3.38
N ALA A 335 -5.91 24.96 -2.56
CA ALA A 335 -4.61 24.46 -3.00
C ALA A 335 -4.29 23.10 -2.36
N THR A 336 -3.61 22.25 -3.12
CA THR A 336 -3.05 20.99 -2.65
C THR A 336 -1.63 21.21 -2.14
N GLU A 337 -1.29 20.56 -1.03
CA GLU A 337 0.05 20.57 -0.44
C GLU A 337 0.82 19.32 -0.90
N ARG A 338 1.93 19.49 -1.62
CA ARG A 338 2.86 18.39 -1.92
C ARG A 338 3.69 18.06 -0.67
N ILE A 339 3.64 16.83 -0.20
CA ILE A 339 4.31 16.43 1.06
C ILE A 339 5.51 15.50 0.85
N THR A 340 5.65 14.92 -0.35
CA THR A 340 6.82 14.13 -0.72
C THR A 340 7.41 14.64 -2.03
N ASP A 341 8.72 14.48 -2.19
CA ASP A 341 9.45 14.95 -3.36
C ASP A 341 10.58 14.01 -3.80
N GLY A 342 10.33 12.71 -3.62
CA GLY A 342 11.28 11.65 -3.90
C GLY A 342 11.68 11.54 -5.38
N ARG A 343 12.68 10.69 -5.65
CA ARG A 343 13.26 10.54 -7.00
C ARG A 343 12.35 9.78 -7.96
N GLY A 344 11.64 8.78 -7.45
CA GLY A 344 10.76 7.89 -8.21
C GLY A 344 9.29 8.08 -7.86
N ILE A 345 8.49 7.12 -8.31
CA ILE A 345 7.05 7.04 -8.01
C ILE A 345 6.87 6.90 -6.50
N GLU A 346 6.01 7.74 -5.92
CA GLU A 346 5.53 7.69 -4.55
C GLU A 346 4.00 7.56 -4.59
N THR A 347 3.47 6.46 -4.04
CA THR A 347 2.06 6.09 -4.14
C THR A 347 1.56 5.40 -2.87
N ASP A 348 0.28 5.04 -2.84
CA ASP A 348 -0.38 4.29 -1.78
C ASP A 348 -0.24 4.95 -0.39
N PRO A 349 -0.61 6.24 -0.25
CA PRO A 349 -0.56 6.91 1.04
C PRO A 349 -1.54 6.26 2.03
N ALA A 350 -1.10 6.09 3.28
CA ALA A 350 -1.90 5.61 4.38
C ALA A 350 -1.60 6.42 5.65
N TRP A 351 -2.60 7.11 6.17
CA TRP A 351 -2.49 7.88 7.40
C TRP A 351 -2.29 6.98 8.62
N SER A 352 -1.40 7.38 9.53
CA SER A 352 -1.39 6.83 10.88
C SER A 352 -2.67 7.22 11.63
N PRO A 353 -3.17 6.40 12.56
CA PRO A 353 -4.44 6.69 13.25
C PRO A 353 -4.46 7.99 14.05
N ASP A 354 -3.29 8.45 14.51
CA ASP A 354 -3.11 9.72 15.21
C ASP A 354 -3.02 10.94 14.28
N GLY A 355 -2.99 10.73 12.96
CA GLY A 355 -2.89 11.78 11.95
C GLY A 355 -1.52 12.46 11.86
N THR A 356 -0.50 11.97 12.57
CA THR A 356 0.83 12.62 12.58
C THR A 356 1.75 12.13 11.49
N LYS A 357 1.47 10.97 10.86
CA LYS A 357 2.33 10.34 9.86
C LYS A 357 1.54 9.81 8.67
N ILE A 358 2.25 9.66 7.56
CA ILE A 358 1.77 8.96 6.37
C ILE A 358 2.79 7.88 6.00
N ALA A 359 2.34 6.63 5.94
CA ALA A 359 3.07 5.56 5.30
C ALA A 359 2.78 5.58 3.79
N TYR A 360 3.77 5.29 2.96
CA TYR A 360 3.60 5.29 1.50
C TYR A 360 4.60 4.33 0.85
N ALA A 361 4.31 3.91 -0.37
CA ALA A 361 5.23 3.13 -1.19
C ALA A 361 6.02 4.07 -2.11
N ALA A 362 7.34 3.94 -2.18
CA ALA A 362 8.17 4.76 -3.06
C ALA A 362 9.27 3.96 -3.76
N ASP A 363 9.62 4.32 -4.99
CA ASP A 363 10.86 3.87 -5.64
C ASP A 363 12.01 4.81 -5.23
N PRO A 364 12.88 4.41 -4.28
CA PRO A 364 13.97 5.28 -3.83
C PRO A 364 15.02 5.53 -4.91
N SER A 365 15.15 4.62 -5.89
CA SER A 365 16.17 4.74 -6.93
C SER A 365 15.82 5.84 -7.95
N GLY A 366 14.52 6.06 -8.18
CA GLY A 366 14.03 6.90 -9.28
C GLY A 366 14.32 6.32 -10.67
N ARG A 367 14.72 5.04 -10.74
CA ARG A 367 15.17 4.37 -11.97
C ARG A 367 14.21 3.25 -12.41
N GLY A 368 12.96 3.26 -11.92
CA GLY A 368 12.02 2.16 -12.14
C GLY A 368 12.37 0.93 -11.30
N GLY A 369 12.95 1.16 -10.12
CA GLY A 369 13.36 0.14 -9.16
C GLY A 369 12.18 -0.41 -8.35
N SER A 370 12.49 -1.27 -7.38
CA SER A 370 11.49 -1.89 -6.52
C SER A 370 10.95 -0.92 -5.49
N LEU A 371 9.62 -0.77 -5.43
CA LEU A 371 8.94 0.03 -4.40
C LEU A 371 9.32 -0.45 -2.99
N GLN A 372 9.48 0.50 -2.08
CA GLN A 372 9.75 0.28 -0.66
C GLN A 372 8.76 1.07 0.19
N ILE A 373 8.54 0.64 1.43
CA ILE A 373 7.67 1.36 2.37
C ILE A 373 8.48 2.44 3.08
N PHE A 374 7.94 3.65 3.07
CA PHE A 374 8.44 4.82 3.79
C PHE A 374 7.37 5.33 4.75
N VAL A 375 7.81 6.08 5.76
CA VAL A 375 6.94 6.87 6.63
C VAL A 375 7.43 8.31 6.67
N ARG A 376 6.52 9.24 6.38
CA ARG A 376 6.70 10.68 6.55
C ARG A 376 6.02 11.14 7.84
N ASP A 377 6.77 11.76 8.73
CA ASP A 377 6.28 12.47 9.91
C ASP A 377 5.91 13.92 9.53
N LEU A 378 4.62 14.23 9.59
CA LEU A 378 4.09 15.54 9.18
C LEU A 378 4.34 16.64 10.23
N THR A 379 4.80 16.27 11.43
CA THR A 379 5.16 17.23 12.48
C THR A 379 6.58 17.78 12.33
N LYS A 380 7.36 17.19 11.41
CA LYS A 380 8.77 17.52 11.18
C LYS A 380 8.98 18.07 9.77
N GLN A 381 10.06 18.82 9.61
CA GLN A 381 10.47 19.41 8.33
C GLN A 381 11.79 18.80 7.84
N GLY A 382 12.09 18.96 6.56
CA GLY A 382 13.36 18.50 5.96
C GLY A 382 13.46 16.98 5.82
N ARG A 383 14.69 16.45 5.73
CA ARG A 383 14.95 15.02 5.47
C ARG A 383 14.69 14.11 6.67
N ASP A 384 14.90 14.60 7.89
CA ASP A 384 14.72 13.82 9.13
C ASP A 384 13.25 13.49 9.44
N ALA A 385 12.34 14.05 8.65
CA ALA A 385 10.91 13.75 8.70
C ALA A 385 10.54 12.49 7.90
N THR A 386 11.45 11.89 7.12
CA THR A 386 11.16 10.66 6.35
C THR A 386 12.07 9.52 6.80
N VAL A 387 11.49 8.33 6.99
CA VAL A 387 12.22 7.09 7.30
C VAL A 387 11.82 5.99 6.31
N GLN A 388 12.82 5.32 5.75
CA GLN A 388 12.63 4.10 4.94
C GLN A 388 12.50 2.88 5.85
N LEU A 389 11.37 2.17 5.76
CA LEU A 389 11.10 1.01 6.61
C LEU A 389 11.54 -0.31 5.97
N THR A 390 11.54 -0.42 4.63
CA THR A 390 11.96 -1.63 3.89
C THR A 390 13.05 -1.32 2.88
N SER A 391 13.93 -2.28 2.60
CA SER A 391 15.08 -2.08 1.70
C SER A 391 15.33 -3.23 0.72
N SER A 392 14.46 -4.24 0.67
CA SER A 392 14.61 -5.41 -0.19
C SER A 392 13.27 -5.96 -0.67
N GLY A 393 13.28 -6.55 -1.87
CA GLY A 393 12.05 -6.97 -2.55
C GLY A 393 11.23 -5.78 -3.05
N GLN A 394 10.03 -6.04 -3.55
CA GLN A 394 9.08 -5.00 -3.95
C GLN A 394 7.94 -4.94 -2.93
N ASN A 395 7.80 -3.80 -2.26
CA ASN A 395 6.92 -3.60 -1.12
C ASN A 395 5.98 -2.40 -1.36
N PHE A 396 4.68 -2.58 -1.19
CA PHE A 396 3.67 -1.59 -1.54
C PHE A 396 2.37 -1.76 -0.73
N SER A 397 1.41 -0.85 -0.93
CA SER A 397 0.09 -0.82 -0.27
C SER A 397 0.16 -0.97 1.27
N PRO A 398 0.83 -0.04 1.99
CA PRO A 398 0.86 -0.06 3.44
C PRO A 398 -0.53 0.24 4.05
N ALA A 399 -0.81 -0.37 5.20
CA ALA A 399 -2.01 -0.15 5.99
C ALA A 399 -1.68 -0.19 7.48
N TRP A 400 -1.96 0.92 8.18
CA TRP A 400 -1.76 1.01 9.63
C TRP A 400 -2.79 0.17 10.39
N SER A 401 -2.34 -0.46 11.48
CA SER A 401 -3.25 -1.00 12.49
C SER A 401 -3.98 0.15 13.20
N PRO A 402 -5.21 -0.07 13.71
CA PRO A 402 -6.02 0.99 14.33
C PRO A 402 -5.39 1.59 15.60
N ASP A 403 -4.53 0.83 16.29
CA ASP A 403 -3.75 1.29 17.44
C ASP A 403 -2.43 1.99 17.05
N GLY A 404 -2.10 2.05 15.75
CA GLY A 404 -0.88 2.64 15.21
C GLY A 404 0.40 1.87 15.50
N SER A 405 0.32 0.67 16.11
CA SER A 405 1.51 -0.07 16.54
C SER A 405 2.16 -0.91 15.43
N HIS A 406 1.41 -1.22 14.37
CA HIS A 406 1.84 -2.07 13.26
C HIS A 406 1.45 -1.48 11.90
N ILE A 407 2.17 -1.92 10.87
CA ILE A 407 1.87 -1.65 9.47
C ILE A 407 1.81 -3.01 8.75
N ALA A 408 0.67 -3.31 8.14
CA ALA A 408 0.55 -4.37 7.16
C ALA A 408 0.96 -3.83 5.78
N TYR A 409 1.59 -4.65 4.95
CA TYR A 409 2.00 -4.25 3.60
C TYR A 409 2.10 -5.48 2.69
N VAL A 410 2.10 -5.24 1.38
CA VAL A 410 2.34 -6.28 0.38
C VAL A 410 3.83 -6.36 0.10
N SER A 411 4.39 -7.57 0.04
CA SER A 411 5.75 -7.83 -0.43
C SER A 411 5.76 -8.90 -1.52
N SER A 412 6.47 -8.65 -2.61
CA SER A 412 6.73 -9.61 -3.67
C SER A 412 8.22 -9.89 -3.80
N GLN A 413 8.60 -11.14 -3.55
CA GLN A 413 9.96 -11.67 -3.72
C GLN A 413 9.85 -13.06 -4.40
N GLY A 414 9.77 -13.09 -5.73
CA GLY A 414 9.61 -14.33 -6.51
C GLY A 414 8.19 -14.54 -7.06
N ARG A 415 7.63 -15.76 -6.91
CA ARG A 415 6.31 -16.11 -7.47
C ARG A 415 5.17 -15.68 -6.53
N GLY A 416 4.50 -14.58 -6.90
CA GLY A 416 3.31 -14.07 -6.22
C GLY A 416 3.59 -12.93 -5.23
N SER A 417 2.52 -12.38 -4.66
CA SER A 417 2.57 -11.32 -3.64
C SER A 417 2.05 -11.85 -2.31
N ARG A 418 2.66 -11.43 -1.20
CA ARG A 418 2.33 -11.88 0.16
C ARG A 418 2.05 -10.69 1.04
N ILE A 419 1.26 -10.90 2.10
CA ILE A 419 1.04 -9.88 3.12
C ILE A 419 2.04 -10.09 4.24
N PHE A 420 2.69 -9.00 4.60
CA PHE A 420 3.61 -8.89 5.72
C PHE A 420 3.04 -7.91 6.74
N VAL A 421 3.50 -8.07 7.98
CA VAL A 421 3.28 -7.10 9.06
C VAL A 421 4.62 -6.76 9.68
N MET A 422 4.81 -5.50 10.04
CA MET A 422 5.93 -4.99 10.81
C MET A 422 5.42 -4.06 11.91
N ARG A 423 6.26 -3.78 12.91
CA ARG A 423 6.00 -2.66 13.83
C ARG A 423 6.07 -1.35 13.08
N ALA A 424 5.42 -0.31 13.61
CA ALA A 424 5.41 1.03 13.01
C ALA A 424 6.81 1.66 12.83
N ASP A 425 7.80 1.23 13.62
CA ASP A 425 9.21 1.62 13.50
C ASP A 425 9.98 0.83 12.41
N GLY A 426 9.32 -0.10 11.73
CA GLY A 426 9.89 -0.97 10.70
C GLY A 426 10.53 -2.25 11.23
N SER A 427 10.59 -2.48 12.55
CA SER A 427 11.14 -3.71 13.12
C SER A 427 10.15 -4.89 13.03
N ASN A 428 10.64 -6.11 13.30
CA ASN A 428 9.84 -7.34 13.33
C ASN A 428 8.98 -7.61 12.09
N LYS A 429 9.56 -7.38 10.90
CA LYS A 429 8.94 -7.74 9.62
C LYS A 429 8.69 -9.25 9.57
N ARG A 430 7.44 -9.67 9.36
CA ARG A 430 7.07 -11.07 9.23
C ARG A 430 5.98 -11.24 8.18
N GLN A 431 6.09 -12.31 7.39
CA GLN A 431 5.02 -12.76 6.50
C GLN A 431 3.86 -13.29 7.34
N ILE A 432 2.62 -13.06 6.90
CA ILE A 432 1.42 -13.60 7.57
C ILE A 432 0.50 -14.40 6.65
N THR A 433 0.71 -14.38 5.33
CA THR A 433 0.00 -15.25 4.38
C THR A 433 0.87 -16.43 3.97
N PHE A 434 0.37 -17.67 4.07
CA PHE A 434 1.11 -18.90 3.75
C PHE A 434 0.23 -19.91 3.00
N GLY A 435 0.87 -20.96 2.45
CA GLY A 435 0.17 -22.16 1.94
C GLY A 435 -0.74 -21.93 0.74
N ASP A 436 -0.45 -20.90 -0.06
CA ASP A 436 -1.33 -20.37 -1.10
C ASP A 436 -0.84 -20.66 -2.53
N SER A 437 0.06 -21.64 -2.70
CA SER A 437 0.53 -22.15 -4.00
C SER A 437 0.99 -21.08 -5.01
N GLY A 438 1.55 -19.96 -4.53
CA GLY A 438 2.01 -18.89 -5.41
C GLY A 438 0.95 -17.81 -5.70
N ALA A 439 -0.19 -17.83 -5.02
CA ALA A 439 -1.25 -16.85 -5.18
C ALA A 439 -0.77 -15.41 -4.99
N GLU A 440 -1.55 -14.47 -5.52
CA GLU A 440 -1.38 -13.06 -5.20
C GLU A 440 -2.20 -12.73 -3.96
N ASN A 441 -1.61 -12.00 -3.03
CA ASN A 441 -2.30 -11.40 -1.88
C ASN A 441 -2.02 -9.90 -1.92
N ARG A 442 -3.07 -9.08 -1.92
CA ARG A 442 -3.00 -7.64 -2.17
C ARG A 442 -3.91 -6.87 -1.21
N ASP A 443 -3.68 -5.56 -1.12
CA ASP A 443 -4.58 -4.59 -0.48
C ASP A 443 -5.00 -4.92 0.97
N PRO A 444 -4.07 -5.10 1.92
CA PRO A 444 -4.43 -5.35 3.30
C PRO A 444 -5.22 -4.16 3.90
N SER A 445 -6.25 -4.45 4.69
CA SER A 445 -7.03 -3.46 5.44
C SER A 445 -7.37 -4.01 6.81
N TRP A 446 -6.98 -3.29 7.86
CA TRP A 446 -7.30 -3.66 9.23
C TRP A 446 -8.77 -3.38 9.55
N SER A 447 -9.36 -4.26 10.35
CA SER A 447 -10.59 -3.97 11.08
C SER A 447 -10.36 -2.90 12.16
N PRO A 448 -11.38 -2.10 12.51
CA PRO A 448 -11.23 -1.01 13.49
C PRO A 448 -10.84 -1.45 14.90
N ASP A 449 -11.17 -2.69 15.27
CA ASP A 449 -10.82 -3.31 16.55
C ASP A 449 -9.49 -4.08 16.50
N GLY A 450 -8.84 -4.12 15.33
CA GLY A 450 -7.57 -4.80 15.10
C GLY A 450 -7.65 -6.32 15.15
N ARG A 451 -8.84 -6.93 15.15
CA ARG A 451 -9.01 -8.39 15.29
C ARG A 451 -8.86 -9.16 13.98
N TYR A 452 -9.05 -8.47 12.87
CA TYR A 452 -8.94 -9.00 11.51
C TYR A 452 -8.13 -8.09 10.57
N ILE A 453 -7.51 -8.72 9.58
CA ILE A 453 -7.00 -8.10 8.37
C ILE A 453 -7.79 -8.67 7.19
N PHE A 454 -8.43 -7.79 6.43
CA PHE A 454 -9.09 -8.10 5.16
C PHE A 454 -8.13 -7.86 4.00
N PHE A 455 -8.21 -8.67 2.95
CA PHE A 455 -7.31 -8.58 1.80
C PHE A 455 -7.90 -9.24 0.55
N SER A 456 -7.33 -8.92 -0.61
CA SER A 456 -7.66 -9.55 -1.90
C SER A 456 -6.72 -10.72 -2.16
N SER A 457 -7.21 -11.86 -2.67
CA SER A 457 -6.36 -13.00 -3.00
C SER A 457 -6.86 -13.86 -4.16
N THR A 458 -5.92 -14.45 -4.91
CA THR A 458 -6.18 -15.49 -5.93
C THR A 458 -6.03 -16.92 -5.39
N ARG A 459 -5.94 -17.12 -4.07
CA ARG A 459 -5.62 -18.44 -3.49
C ARG A 459 -6.57 -19.60 -3.84
N ASN A 460 -7.81 -19.29 -4.20
CA ASN A 460 -8.84 -20.27 -4.53
C ASN A 460 -9.32 -20.17 -5.99
N GLY A 461 -8.55 -19.54 -6.88
CA GLY A 461 -8.94 -19.41 -8.29
C GLY A 461 -8.00 -18.53 -9.11
N ASN A 462 -8.43 -18.15 -10.31
CA ASN A 462 -7.62 -17.32 -11.22
C ASN A 462 -7.97 -15.83 -11.14
N VAL A 463 -8.89 -15.45 -10.26
CA VAL A 463 -9.35 -14.08 -10.06
C VAL A 463 -9.24 -13.69 -8.59
N LEU A 464 -9.07 -12.40 -8.32
CA LEU A 464 -9.05 -11.88 -6.95
C LEU A 464 -10.43 -12.01 -6.31
N ASN A 465 -10.47 -12.50 -5.08
CA ASN A 465 -11.61 -12.45 -4.19
C ASN A 465 -11.18 -11.93 -2.82
N LEU A 466 -12.13 -11.53 -1.98
CA LEU A 466 -11.85 -11.02 -0.65
C LEU A 466 -11.70 -12.15 0.36
N PHE A 467 -10.76 -11.99 1.27
CA PHE A 467 -10.46 -12.89 2.38
C PHE A 467 -10.25 -12.08 3.66
N SER A 468 -10.45 -12.74 4.80
CA SER A 468 -10.07 -12.22 6.11
C SER A 468 -9.11 -13.19 6.80
N MET A 469 -8.31 -12.69 7.73
CA MET A 469 -7.46 -13.49 8.60
C MET A 469 -7.24 -12.77 9.93
N THR A 470 -6.78 -13.49 10.96
CA THR A 470 -6.28 -12.84 12.18
C THR A 470 -4.90 -12.21 11.92
N PRO A 471 -4.48 -11.17 12.67
CA PRO A 471 -3.19 -10.46 12.46
C PRO A 471 -1.92 -11.32 12.62
N ASP A 472 -2.05 -12.53 13.16
CA ASP A 472 -0.99 -13.53 13.24
C ASP A 472 -0.90 -14.43 11.99
N GLY A 473 -1.81 -14.26 11.03
CA GLY A 473 -1.90 -15.07 9.81
C GLY A 473 -2.81 -16.29 9.90
N GLY A 474 -3.45 -16.51 11.06
CA GLY A 474 -4.41 -17.60 11.28
C GLY A 474 -5.82 -17.32 10.75
N ASN A 475 -6.73 -18.27 10.96
CA ASN A 475 -8.17 -18.13 10.73
C ASN A 475 -8.57 -17.55 9.36
N ILE A 476 -7.88 -17.97 8.30
CA ILE A 476 -8.15 -17.47 6.96
C ILE A 476 -9.54 -17.91 6.50
N THR A 477 -10.37 -16.95 6.12
CA THR A 477 -11.75 -17.17 5.66
C THR A 477 -11.96 -16.46 4.32
N GLN A 478 -12.55 -17.15 3.34
CA GLN A 478 -12.98 -16.54 2.09
C GLN A 478 -14.29 -15.78 2.29
N ILE A 479 -14.33 -14.51 1.90
CA ILE A 479 -15.48 -13.61 2.07
C ILE A 479 -16.34 -13.55 0.80
N THR A 480 -15.69 -13.52 -0.37
CA THR A 480 -16.40 -13.48 -1.66
C THR A 480 -15.95 -14.61 -2.57
N ASN A 481 -16.82 -15.01 -3.50
CA ASN A 481 -16.50 -16.01 -4.52
C ASN A 481 -17.14 -15.65 -5.88
N PHE A 482 -16.81 -14.45 -6.37
CA PHE A 482 -17.28 -13.98 -7.66
C PHE A 482 -16.35 -14.47 -8.78
N PRO A 483 -16.88 -14.66 -10.01
CA PRO A 483 -16.08 -15.05 -11.17
C PRO A 483 -15.23 -13.90 -11.74
N GLU A 484 -15.53 -12.65 -11.37
CA GLU A 484 -14.72 -11.47 -11.71
C GLU A 484 -13.85 -11.00 -10.53
N ASN A 485 -12.82 -10.20 -10.82
CA ASN A 485 -11.95 -9.66 -9.78
C ASN A 485 -12.73 -8.81 -8.77
N THR A 486 -12.53 -9.13 -7.50
CA THR A 486 -13.02 -8.38 -6.34
C THR A 486 -11.83 -8.08 -5.43
N TYR A 487 -11.54 -6.80 -5.20
CA TYR A 487 -10.27 -6.36 -4.62
C TYR A 487 -10.38 -5.00 -3.90
N ALA A 488 -9.25 -4.56 -3.33
CA ALA A 488 -9.12 -3.32 -2.55
C ALA A 488 -10.17 -3.16 -1.43
N PRO A 489 -10.32 -4.14 -0.51
CA PRO A 489 -11.23 -4.00 0.61
C PRO A 489 -10.80 -2.85 1.53
N LYS A 490 -11.77 -2.07 1.98
CA LYS A 490 -11.66 -1.05 3.03
C LYS A 490 -12.73 -1.32 4.06
N VAL A 491 -12.32 -1.61 5.28
CA VAL A 491 -13.25 -1.78 6.40
C VAL A 491 -13.73 -0.42 6.87
N LYS A 492 -15.03 -0.30 7.11
CA LYS A 492 -15.63 0.90 7.71
C LYS A 492 -15.03 1.11 9.11
N PRO A 493 -14.51 2.32 9.44
CA PRO A 493 -14.00 2.66 10.78
C PRO A 493 -14.97 2.45 11.93
#